data_AF-A0A0F9NH99-F1
#
_entry.id   AF-A0A0F9NH99-F1
#
_cell.length_a   1.000
_cell.length_b   1.000
_cell.length_c   1.000
_cell.angle_alpha   90.00
_cell.angle_beta   90.00
_cell.angle_gamma   90.00
#
_symmetry.space_group_name_H-M   'P 1'
#
loop_
_entity.id
_entity.type
_entity.pdbx_description
1 polymer ?
#
loop_
_entity_poly.entity_id
_entity_poly.type
_entity_poly.pdbx_seq_one_letter_code
_entity_poly.pdbx_strand_id
1 'polypeptide(L)'
;MPTLDFTVTKHPMLSLGNAPASHGKYTGPSSYVTGGDALSALNLKLGSITGVFFSLARNVGGTIYGLDYDGGTGKILWYVLDTGSEVANATDLSGFSARFFAIGT
;
A
#
# COMPACT_ATOMS: atom_id res chain seq x y z
N MET A 1 -5.89 4.33 -15.64
CA MET A 1 -5.74 3.84 -14.26
C MET A 1 -4.26 3.91 -13.92
N PRO A 2 -3.83 4.53 -12.81
CA PRO A 2 -2.43 4.50 -12.43
C PRO A 2 -2.00 3.03 -12.26
N THR A 3 -0.91 2.65 -12.92
CA THR A 3 -0.35 1.31 -12.80
C THR A 3 0.32 1.21 -11.44
N LEU A 4 -0.33 0.54 -10.50
CA LEU A 4 0.29 0.22 -9.23
C LEU A 4 1.24 -0.96 -9.44
N ASP A 5 2.54 -0.70 -9.43
CA ASP A 5 3.56 -1.73 -9.58
C ASP A 5 3.84 -2.41 -8.24
N PHE A 6 3.22 -3.57 -8.05
CA PHE A 6 3.50 -4.45 -6.91
C PHE A 6 4.52 -5.52 -7.31
N THR A 7 5.69 -5.52 -6.65
CA THR A 7 6.56 -6.71 -6.67
C THR A 7 6.16 -7.60 -5.49
N VAL A 8 5.45 -8.70 -5.77
CA VAL A 8 4.88 -9.61 -4.75
C VAL A 8 5.66 -10.92 -4.68
N THR A 9 6.22 -11.22 -3.52
CA THR A 9 6.77 -12.55 -3.21
C THR A 9 5.78 -13.31 -2.33
N LYS A 10 5.44 -14.55 -2.72
CA LYS A 10 4.62 -15.45 -1.91
C LYS A 10 5.55 -16.39 -1.16
N HIS A 11 5.46 -16.43 0.18
CA HIS A 11 6.12 -17.46 0.96
C HIS A 11 5.16 -18.63 1.24
N PRO A 12 5.56 -19.90 1.05
CA PRO A 12 4.90 -21.00 1.73
C PRO A 12 5.10 -20.77 3.22
N MET A 13 3.99 -20.71 3.95
CA MET A 13 3.91 -20.04 5.24
C MET A 13 4.83 -20.64 6.31
N LEU A 14 5.64 -19.79 6.97
CA LEU A 14 5.92 -20.00 8.40
C LEU A 14 4.57 -19.87 9.11
N SER A 15 4.07 -21.00 9.64
CA SER A 15 2.74 -21.11 10.22
C SER A 15 2.57 -20.21 11.45
N LEU A 16 1.92 -19.07 11.25
CA LEU A 16 1.11 -18.37 12.26
C LEU A 16 -0.37 -18.76 12.10
N GLY A 17 -0.66 -20.06 11.98
CA GLY A 17 -2.02 -20.57 11.82
C GLY A 17 -2.66 -20.25 10.47
N ASN A 18 -2.21 -20.90 9.39
CA ASN A 18 -2.86 -21.03 8.07
C ASN A 18 -3.40 -19.79 7.31
N ALA A 19 -3.35 -18.57 7.81
CA ALA A 19 -3.84 -17.36 7.11
C ALA A 19 -2.87 -16.85 6.01
N PRO A 20 -3.20 -16.95 4.71
CA PRO A 20 -2.32 -16.52 3.63
C PRO A 20 -1.81 -15.08 3.81
N ALA A 21 -0.52 -14.89 3.55
CA ALA A 21 0.14 -13.59 3.64
C ALA A 21 0.90 -13.25 2.36
N SER A 22 1.01 -11.96 2.09
CA SER A 22 1.65 -11.39 0.92
C SER A 22 2.53 -10.22 1.36
N HIS A 23 3.70 -10.06 0.78
CA HIS A 23 4.58 -8.93 1.09
C HIS A 23 5.31 -8.48 -0.16
N GLY A 24 5.75 -7.23 -0.15
CA GLY A 24 6.34 -6.66 -1.33
C GLY A 24 6.64 -5.18 -1.19
N LYS A 25 6.78 -4.54 -2.35
CA LYS A 25 6.94 -3.10 -2.49
C LYS A 25 5.73 -2.53 -3.23
N TYR A 26 5.26 -1.39 -2.76
CA TYR A 26 4.23 -0.55 -3.39
C TYR A 26 4.86 0.80 -3.74
N THR A 27 4.71 1.22 -5.00
CA THR A 27 5.15 2.53 -5.50
C THR A 27 3.90 3.39 -5.74
N GLY A 28 3.95 4.65 -5.31
CA GLY A 28 2.82 5.56 -5.46
C GLY A 28 2.49 5.89 -6.92
N PRO A 29 1.29 6.43 -7.19
CA PRO A 29 0.88 6.84 -8.52
C PRO A 29 1.56 8.15 -8.94
N SER A 30 1.68 8.39 -10.25
CA SER A 30 2.12 9.69 -10.79
C SER A 30 1.08 10.82 -10.61
N SER A 31 -0.15 10.47 -10.23
CA SER A 31 -1.21 11.40 -9.89
C SER A 31 -2.15 10.75 -8.88
N TYR A 32 -2.01 11.13 -7.61
CA TYR A 32 -2.83 10.63 -6.52
C TYR A 32 -4.27 11.11 -6.62
N VAL A 33 -5.23 10.25 -6.34
CA VAL A 33 -6.65 10.61 -6.24
C VAL A 33 -7.02 10.69 -4.77
N THR A 34 -7.54 11.84 -4.32
CA THR A 34 -8.04 11.96 -2.94
C THR A 34 -9.13 10.92 -2.67
N GLY A 35 -9.09 10.32 -1.49
CA GLY A 35 -9.82 9.14 -1.12
C GLY A 35 -9.12 7.83 -1.50
N GLY A 36 -7.86 7.86 -1.95
CA GLY A 36 -6.98 6.68 -2.04
C GLY A 36 -7.00 5.88 -3.34
N ASP A 37 -5.98 5.03 -3.44
CA ASP A 37 -5.77 4.09 -4.54
C ASP A 37 -6.42 2.74 -4.25
N ALA A 38 -7.22 2.22 -5.18
CA ALA A 38 -7.87 0.93 -5.01
C ALA A 38 -6.86 -0.23 -4.94
N LEU A 39 -7.02 -1.10 -3.93
CA LEU A 39 -6.21 -2.29 -3.75
C LEU A 39 -7.11 -3.53 -3.76
N SER A 40 -6.99 -4.35 -4.79
CA SER A 40 -7.72 -5.63 -4.82
C SER A 40 -6.91 -6.75 -4.16
N ALA A 41 -7.60 -7.71 -3.55
CA ALA A 41 -6.98 -8.92 -3.00
C ALA A 41 -6.19 -9.69 -4.07
N LEU A 42 -6.68 -9.67 -5.32
CA LEU A 42 -6.03 -10.31 -6.46
C LEU A 42 -4.64 -9.72 -6.76
N ASN A 43 -4.45 -8.40 -6.59
CA ASN A 43 -3.13 -7.77 -6.71
C ASN A 43 -2.12 -8.38 -5.72
N LEU A 44 -2.60 -8.85 -4.57
CA LEU A 44 -1.80 -9.43 -3.50
C LEU A 44 -1.75 -10.95 -3.54
N LYS A 45 -2.43 -11.59 -4.50
CA LYS A 45 -2.62 -13.06 -4.59
C LYS A 45 -3.31 -13.63 -3.35
N LEU A 46 -4.28 -12.89 -2.82
CA LEU A 46 -5.18 -13.27 -1.75
C LEU A 46 -6.61 -13.37 -2.31
N GLY A 47 -7.46 -14.17 -1.69
CA GLY A 47 -8.91 -14.18 -1.93
C GLY A 47 -9.64 -13.02 -1.26
N SER A 48 -9.18 -12.57 -0.09
CA SER A 48 -9.65 -11.34 0.57
C SER A 48 -8.51 -10.64 1.32
N ILE A 49 -8.69 -9.35 1.67
CA ILE A 49 -7.72 -8.59 2.48
C ILE A 49 -8.33 -8.38 3.87
N THR A 50 -7.66 -8.87 4.89
CA THR A 50 -8.00 -8.60 6.30
C THR A 50 -7.27 -7.35 6.80
N GLY A 51 -6.05 -7.13 6.32
CA GLY A 51 -5.27 -5.94 6.66
C GLY A 51 -3.97 -5.83 5.88
N VAL A 52 -3.45 -4.61 5.79
CA VAL A 52 -2.17 -4.31 5.16
C VAL A 52 -1.40 -3.35 6.06
N PHE A 53 -0.14 -3.69 6.32
CA PHE A 53 0.79 -2.87 7.08
C PHE A 53 1.86 -2.35 6.14
N PHE A 54 2.09 -1.04 6.18
CA PHE A 54 3.12 -0.39 5.37
C PHE A 54 4.28 0.09 6.22
N SER A 55 5.48 0.05 5.65
CA SER A 55 6.54 0.95 6.10
C SER A 55 6.22 2.38 5.66
N LEU A 56 6.92 3.36 6.24
CA LEU A 56 6.90 4.71 5.68
C LEU A 56 7.36 4.69 4.21
N ALA A 57 6.70 5.46 3.35
CA ALA A 57 7.14 5.65 1.97
C ALA A 57 8.21 6.72 1.89
N ARG A 58 9.26 6.45 1.13
CA ARG A 58 10.42 7.33 0.99
C ARG A 58 10.77 7.52 -0.47
N ASN A 59 11.26 8.72 -0.81
CA ASN A 59 11.95 8.99 -2.06
C ASN A 59 13.46 9.19 -1.81
N VAL A 60 14.23 9.31 -2.88
CA VAL A 60 15.69 9.59 -2.80
C VAL A 60 15.96 10.98 -2.19
N GLY A 61 15.01 11.91 -2.28
CA GLY A 61 15.12 13.29 -1.77
C GLY A 61 14.85 13.47 -0.27
N GLY A 62 14.55 12.39 0.47
CA GLY A 62 14.36 12.43 1.93
C GLY A 62 12.96 12.81 2.42
N THR A 63 12.03 13.14 1.52
CA THR A 63 10.61 13.32 1.87
C THR A 63 9.99 11.97 2.26
N ILE A 64 9.12 11.98 3.27
CA ILE A 64 8.50 10.78 3.82
C ILE A 64 6.99 10.95 3.91
N TYR A 65 6.24 9.95 3.48
CA TYR A 65 4.80 9.87 3.64
C TYR A 65 4.38 8.66 4.47
N GLY A 66 3.27 8.80 5.18
CA GLY A 66 2.56 7.69 5.82
C GLY A 66 1.61 7.03 4.83
N LEU A 67 1.39 5.72 5.00
CA LEU A 67 0.40 4.97 4.24
C LEU A 67 -0.49 4.21 5.20
N ASP A 68 -1.77 4.16 4.86
CA ASP A 68 -2.77 3.37 5.56
C ASP A 68 -3.62 2.59 4.55
N TYR A 69 -4.15 1.46 5.00
CA TYR A 69 -5.16 0.72 4.24
C TYR A 69 -6.52 0.87 4.90
N ASP A 70 -7.41 1.59 4.23
CA ASP A 70 -8.81 1.68 4.63
C ASP A 70 -9.54 0.42 4.16
N GLY A 71 -9.77 -0.51 5.09
CA GLY A 71 -10.52 -1.74 4.84
C GLY A 71 -12.01 -1.54 4.54
N GLY A 72 -12.58 -0.38 4.88
CA GLY A 72 -13.97 -0.04 4.56
C GLY A 72 -14.15 0.30 3.08
N THR A 73 -13.16 0.98 2.48
CA THR A 73 -13.19 1.34 1.05
C THR A 73 -12.31 0.45 0.17
N GLY A 74 -11.42 -0.34 0.77
CA GLY A 74 -10.46 -1.18 0.05
C GLY A 74 -9.35 -0.39 -0.62
N LYS A 75 -8.94 0.73 -0.02
CA LYS A 75 -8.03 1.70 -0.63
C LYS A 75 -6.80 2.01 0.21
N ILE A 76 -5.71 2.34 -0.47
CA ILE A 76 -4.48 2.84 0.14
C ILE A 76 -4.55 4.36 0.20
N LEU A 77 -4.45 4.91 1.40
CA LEU A 77 -4.44 6.33 1.67
C LEU A 77 -3.02 6.81 1.93
N TRP A 78 -2.69 8.01 1.46
CA TRP A 78 -1.39 8.64 1.66
C TRP A 78 -1.52 9.84 2.58
N TYR A 79 -0.62 9.98 3.54
CA TYR A 79 -0.67 11.03 4.54
C TYR A 79 0.64 11.81 4.66
N VAL A 80 0.52 13.12 4.82
CA VAL A 80 1.62 13.99 5.23
C VAL A 80 1.85 13.80 6.73
N LEU A 81 2.97 13.21 7.12
CA LEU A 81 3.22 12.78 8.50
C LEU A 81 3.11 13.91 9.53
N ASP A 82 3.64 15.09 9.20
CA ASP A 82 3.71 16.21 10.15
C ASP A 82 2.34 16.84 10.44
N THR A 83 1.37 16.64 9.54
CA THR A 83 0.03 17.26 9.65
C THR A 83 -1.08 16.24 9.85
N GLY A 84 -0.81 14.95 9.62
CA GLY A 84 -1.83 13.90 9.59
C GLY A 84 -2.87 14.05 8.47
N SER A 85 -2.70 15.03 7.58
CA SER A 85 -3.64 15.28 6.49
C SER A 85 -3.39 14.33 5.32
N GLU A 86 -4.46 13.90 4.67
CA GLU A 86 -4.35 13.14 3.43
C GLU A 86 -3.64 13.98 2.36
N VAL A 87 -2.83 13.33 1.54
CA VAL A 87 -2.14 13.98 0.42
C VAL A 87 -3.17 14.56 -0.56
N ALA A 88 -2.90 15.77 -1.06
CA ALA A 88 -3.80 16.47 -1.95
C ALA A 88 -3.97 15.73 -3.30
N ASN A 89 -5.15 15.89 -3.90
CA ASN A 89 -5.46 15.37 -5.23
C ASN A 89 -4.42 15.84 -6.27
N ALA A 90 -4.11 14.98 -7.23
CA ALA A 90 -3.14 15.15 -8.30
C ALA A 90 -1.68 15.31 -7.87
N THR A 91 -1.33 15.02 -6.60
CA THR A 91 0.07 14.96 -6.16
C THR A 91 0.81 13.80 -6.86
N ASP A 92 2.01 14.06 -7.36
CA ASP A 92 2.89 13.02 -7.92
C ASP A 92 3.63 12.27 -6.81
N LEU A 93 3.35 10.97 -6.69
CA LEU A 93 3.93 10.05 -5.71
C LEU A 93 4.75 8.94 -6.37
N SER A 94 5.00 9.01 -7.68
CA SER A 94 5.68 7.96 -8.45
C SER A 94 7.13 7.72 -8.02
N GLY A 95 7.77 8.73 -7.41
CA GLY A 95 9.10 8.62 -6.82
C GLY A 95 9.15 7.99 -5.43
N PHE A 96 8.01 7.65 -4.84
CA PHE A 96 7.89 7.17 -3.46
C PHE A 96 7.52 5.70 -3.42
N SER A 97 8.14 4.96 -2.51
CA SER A 97 7.80 3.56 -2.30
C SER A 97 7.83 3.14 -0.85
N ALA A 98 6.91 2.25 -0.48
CA ALA A 98 6.86 1.57 0.81
C ALA A 98 6.97 0.06 0.62
N ARG A 99 7.51 -0.62 1.65
CA ARG A 99 7.32 -2.07 1.78
C ARG A 99 5.96 -2.31 2.43
N PHE A 100 5.32 -3.40 2.08
CA PHE A 100 4.06 -3.81 2.71
C PHE A 100 4.10 -5.27 3.18
N PHE A 101 3.26 -5.56 4.15
CA PHE A 101 2.88 -6.91 4.57
C PHE A 101 1.35 -6.96 4.69
N ALA A 102 0.73 -7.85 3.95
CA ALA A 102 -0.71 -8.02 3.88
C ALA A 102 -1.11 -9.42 4.33
N ILE A 103 -2.26 -9.50 4.99
CA ILE A 103 -2.86 -10.75 5.47
C ILE A 103 -4.27 -10.87 4.95
N GLY A 104 -4.71 -12.11 4.73
CA GLY A 104 -6.02 -12.40 4.18
C GLY A 104 -6.36 -13.87 4.19
N THR A 105 -7.33 -14.23 3.35
CA THR A 105 -7.74 -15.61 3.04
C THR A 105 -7.45 -15.94 1.60
#